data_AF-A0A7C3U5T7-F1
#
_entry.id   AF-A0A7C3U5T7-F1
#
_cell.length_a   1.000
_cell.length_b   1.000
_cell.length_c   1.000
_cell.angle_alpha   90.00
_cell.angle_beta   90.00
_cell.angle_gamma   90.00
#
_symmetry.space_group_name_H-M   'P 1'
#
loop_
_entity.id
_entity.type
_entity.pdbx_description
1 polymer ?
#
loop_
_entity_poly.entity_id
_entity_poly.type
_entity_poly.pdbx_seq_one_letter_code
_entity_poly.pdbx_strand_id
1 'polypeptide(L)'
;MKYMYAYWIQTVAPSIYNVKVRKGASNFTLECEWEGMGTVAFQIKTPEKTYLEDELEVSEKTIVSMDAVPRYRCVKRASLKMKPLPREEGWTVQLNLFQVSRYRLTIEVS
;
A
#
# COMPACT_ATOMS: atom_id res chain seq x y z
N MET A 1 7.57 1.90 16.78
CA MET A 1 7.35 0.44 16.87
C MET A 1 7.00 -0.03 15.46
N LYS A 2 7.75 -0.99 14.90
CA LYS A 2 7.63 -1.42 13.50
C LYS A 2 7.04 -2.83 13.51
N TYR A 3 5.87 -3.04 12.92
CA TYR A 3 5.23 -4.36 12.83
C TYR A 3 5.43 -4.92 11.43
N MET A 4 5.73 -6.21 11.31
CA MET A 4 5.92 -6.92 10.04
C MET A 4 5.07 -8.19 10.06
N TYR A 5 4.17 -8.35 9.10
CA TYR A 5 3.33 -9.54 8.91
C TYR A 5 3.56 -10.11 7.52
N ALA A 6 3.65 -11.44 7.41
CA ALA A 6 3.77 -12.15 6.13
C ALA A 6 2.65 -13.21 6.06
N TYR A 7 1.82 -13.16 5.02
CA TYR A 7 0.76 -14.13 4.75
C TYR A 7 0.94 -14.72 3.34
N TRP A 8 0.67 -16.02 3.21
CA TRP A 8 0.74 -16.78 1.95
C TRP A 8 -0.68 -17.16 1.53
N ILE A 9 -1.30 -16.40 0.62
CA ILE A 9 -2.65 -16.70 0.11
C ILE A 9 -2.65 -16.52 -1.41
N GLN A 10 -3.00 -17.59 -2.13
CA GLN A 10 -3.28 -17.57 -3.56
C GLN A 10 -4.79 -17.41 -3.76
N THR A 11 -5.28 -16.18 -3.59
CA THR A 11 -6.65 -15.80 -3.94
C THR A 11 -6.63 -14.37 -4.47
N VAL A 12 -7.36 -14.11 -5.55
CA VAL A 12 -7.60 -12.78 -6.17
C VAL A 12 -8.52 -11.92 -5.28
N ALA A 13 -8.36 -12.06 -3.96
CA ALA A 13 -9.12 -11.31 -2.97
C ALA A 13 -8.31 -10.05 -2.62
N PRO A 14 -8.97 -8.89 -2.48
CA PRO A 14 -8.29 -7.71 -2.00
C PRO A 14 -7.68 -7.99 -0.61
N SER A 15 -6.43 -7.58 -0.43
CA SER A 15 -5.79 -7.66 0.89
C SER A 15 -6.17 -6.43 1.70
N ILE A 16 -6.76 -6.65 2.87
CA ILE A 16 -7.36 -5.62 3.70
C ILE A 16 -6.57 -5.48 5.00
N TYR A 17 -6.19 -4.25 5.34
CA TYR A 17 -5.41 -3.91 6.53
C TYR A 17 -6.12 -2.82 7.32
N ASN A 18 -6.29 -3.02 8.62
CA ASN A 18 -6.84 -2.00 9.51
C ASN A 18 -5.69 -1.26 10.20
N VAL A 19 -5.73 0.07 10.16
CA VAL A 19 -4.67 0.95 10.63
C VAL A 19 -5.28 1.98 11.57
N LYS A 20 -4.66 2.17 12.74
CA LYS A 20 -4.98 3.30 13.62
C LYS A 20 -4.14 4.50 13.21
N VAL A 21 -4.82 5.61 12.90
CA VAL A 21 -4.19 6.87 12.51
C VAL A 21 -4.32 7.84 13.67
N ARG A 22 -3.18 8.28 14.20
CA ARG A 22 -3.13 9.11 15.42
C ARG A 22 -3.67 10.52 15.16
N LYS A 23 -4.18 11.15 16.21
CA LYS A 23 -4.49 12.59 16.21
C LYS A 23 -3.28 13.40 15.73
N GLY A 24 -3.53 14.40 14.90
CA GLY A 24 -2.51 15.31 14.37
C GLY A 24 -1.74 14.77 13.16
N ALA A 25 -1.94 13.50 12.78
CA ALA A 25 -1.37 12.98 11.54
C ALA A 25 -1.87 13.77 10.34
N SER A 26 -0.96 14.10 9.43
CA SER A 26 -1.22 14.92 8.24
C SER A 26 -0.71 14.26 6.96
N ASN A 27 0.09 13.20 7.09
CA ASN A 27 0.54 12.40 5.96
C ASN A 27 0.30 10.92 6.23
N PHE A 28 -0.14 10.22 5.19
CA PHE A 28 -0.33 8.78 5.19
C PHE A 28 0.31 8.20 3.93
N THR A 29 1.33 7.38 4.10
CA THR A 29 2.11 6.80 2.99
C THR A 29 1.95 5.29 2.98
N LEU A 30 1.68 4.75 1.81
CA LEU A 30 1.70 3.33 1.49
C LEU A 30 2.88 3.06 0.56
N GLU A 31 3.63 2.02 0.84
CA GLU A 31 4.65 1.49 -0.07
C GLU A 31 4.47 -0.02 -0.20
N CYS A 32 4.27 -0.49 -1.42
CA CYS A 32 4.16 -1.91 -1.73
C CYS A 32 5.31 -2.33 -2.65
N GLU A 33 6.04 -3.37 -2.24
CA GLU A 33 7.11 -4.00 -3.02
C GLU A 33 6.67 -5.42 -3.41
N TRP A 34 6.81 -5.81 -4.67
CA TRP A 34 6.50 -7.17 -5.13
C TRP A 34 7.47 -7.67 -6.20
N GLU A 35 7.49 -8.98 -6.40
CA GLU A 35 8.24 -9.64 -7.46
C GLU A 35 7.31 -10.09 -8.61
N GLY A 36 7.78 -9.95 -9.85
CA GLY A 36 7.05 -10.31 -11.06
C GLY A 36 6.38 -9.14 -11.77
N MET A 37 5.59 -9.45 -12.80
CA MET A 37 4.94 -8.46 -13.68
C MET A 37 3.50 -8.12 -13.30
N GLY A 38 3.05 -8.56 -12.11
CA GLY A 38 1.73 -8.19 -11.60
C GLY A 38 1.63 -6.70 -11.29
N THR A 39 0.42 -6.25 -10.94
CA THR A 39 0.16 -4.87 -10.52
C THR A 39 -0.62 -4.82 -9.20
N VAL A 40 -0.45 -3.72 -8.48
CA VAL A 40 -1.11 -3.42 -7.21
C VAL A 40 -1.83 -2.09 -7.35
N ALA A 41 -3.11 -2.06 -6.97
CA ALA A 41 -3.87 -0.82 -6.84
C ALA A 41 -4.22 -0.55 -5.37
N PHE A 42 -4.07 0.71 -4.94
CA PHE A 42 -4.37 1.15 -3.58
C PHE A 42 -5.77 1.74 -3.44
N GLN A 43 -6.40 1.47 -2.29
CA GLN A 43 -7.59 2.17 -1.83
C GLN A 43 -7.49 2.41 -0.32
N ILE A 44 -7.76 3.64 0.12
CA ILE A 44 -7.74 4.03 1.54
C ILE A 44 -9.16 4.42 1.94
N LYS A 45 -9.74 3.72 2.91
CA LYS A 45 -11.05 4.01 3.47
C LYS A 45 -10.87 4.65 4.84
N THR A 46 -11.32 5.89 4.97
CA THR A 46 -11.45 6.60 6.24
C THR A 46 -12.92 6.57 6.69
N PRO A 47 -13.23 7.02 7.91
CA PRO A 47 -14.63 7.15 8.34
C PRO A 47 -15.48 8.07 7.46
N GLU A 48 -14.87 9.05 6.81
CA GLU A 48 -15.58 10.10 6.06
C GLU A 48 -15.49 9.92 4.55
N LYS A 49 -14.40 9.33 4.05
CA LYS A 49 -14.10 9.26 2.62
C LYS A 49 -13.33 8.00 2.25
N THR A 50 -13.60 7.51 1.05
CA THR A 50 -12.75 6.53 0.38
C THR A 50 -11.90 7.26 -0.65
N TYR A 51 -10.58 7.10 -0.56
CA TYR A 51 -9.61 7.59 -1.52
C TYR A 51 -9.23 6.45 -2.47
N LEU A 52 -9.40 6.70 -3.77
CA LEU A 52 -8.92 5.83 -4.84
C LEU A 52 -7.53 6.25 -5.28
N GLU A 53 -6.86 5.38 -6.05
CA GLU A 53 -5.45 5.58 -6.43
C GLU A 53 -5.20 6.88 -7.23
N ASP A 54 -6.16 7.30 -8.06
CA ASP A 54 -6.11 8.54 -8.84
C ASP A 54 -6.22 9.82 -7.97
N GLU A 55 -6.65 9.67 -6.72
CA GLU A 55 -6.71 10.75 -5.74
C GLU A 55 -5.45 10.81 -4.84
N LEU A 56 -4.47 9.93 -5.07
CA LEU A 56 -3.24 9.83 -4.29
C LEU A 56 -2.04 10.34 -5.10
N GLU A 57 -1.01 10.80 -4.40
CA GLU A 57 0.30 11.06 -5.00
C GLU A 57 1.02 9.72 -5.19
N VAL A 58 0.94 9.15 -6.40
CA VAL A 58 1.45 7.82 -6.72
C VAL A 58 2.77 7.89 -7.48
N SER A 59 3.70 7.02 -7.12
CA SER A 59 4.93 6.76 -7.86
C SER A 59 5.14 5.25 -7.98
N GLU A 60 5.63 4.80 -9.13
CA GLU A 60 5.90 3.39 -9.39
C GLU A 60 7.28 3.24 -10.03
N LYS A 61 8.03 2.24 -9.58
CA LYS A 61 9.36 1.92 -10.06
C LYS A 61 9.47 0.43 -10.30
N THR A 62 9.88 0.05 -11.51
CA THR A 62 10.25 -1.32 -11.86
C THR A 62 11.76 -1.42 -11.96
N ILE A 63 12.33 -2.41 -11.28
CA ILE A 63 13.74 -2.76 -11.32
C ILE A 63 13.83 -4.11 -12.04
N VAL A 64 14.61 -4.16 -13.10
CA VAL A 64 14.85 -5.38 -13.88
C VAL A 64 16.28 -5.83 -13.66
N SER A 65 16.45 -7.03 -13.12
CA SER A 65 17.75 -7.69 -12.99
C SER A 65 17.91 -8.69 -14.12
N MET A 66 18.92 -8.48 -14.97
CA MET A 66 19.24 -9.32 -16.11
C MET A 66 20.31 -10.35 -15.72
N ASP A 67 19.86 -11.48 -15.18
CA ASP A 67 20.68 -12.69 -14.98
C ASP A 67 20.35 -13.72 -16.10
N ALA A 68 20.61 -15.01 -15.88
CA ALA A 68 20.19 -16.08 -16.80
C ALA A 68 18.66 -16.17 -17.00
N VAL A 69 17.87 -15.69 -16.02
CA VAL A 69 16.42 -15.50 -16.10
C VAL A 69 16.09 -14.10 -15.57
N PRO A 70 15.38 -13.24 -16.32
CA PRO A 70 15.02 -11.90 -15.87
C PRO A 70 14.20 -11.93 -14.58
N ARG A 71 14.55 -11.07 -13.62
CA ARG A 71 13.78 -10.85 -12.40
C ARG A 71 13.25 -9.43 -12.36
N TYR A 72 11.97 -9.30 -12.06
CA TYR A 72 11.28 -8.02 -11.92
C TYR A 72 10.99 -7.77 -10.46
N ARG A 73 11.42 -6.63 -9.95
CA ARG A 73 11.02 -6.11 -8.65
C ARG A 73 10.33 -4.78 -8.87
N CYS A 74 9.10 -4.68 -8.42
CA CYS A 74 8.29 -3.49 -8.53
C CYS A 74 8.08 -2.87 -7.16
N VAL A 75 8.13 -1.54 -7.10
CA VAL A 75 7.84 -0.75 -5.90
C VAL A 75 6.83 0.32 -6.30
N LYS A 76 5.69 0.35 -5.60
CA LYS A 76 4.68 1.39 -5.77
C LYS A 76 4.45 2.10 -4.46
N ARG A 77 4.51 3.43 -4.48
CA ARG A 77 4.30 4.27 -3.32
C ARG A 77 3.14 5.22 -3.59
N ALA A 78 2.18 5.27 -2.67
CA ALA A 78 1.06 6.20 -2.70
C ALA A 78 1.06 7.04 -1.44
N SER A 79 0.92 8.35 -1.58
CA SER A 79 0.91 9.29 -0.46
C SER A 79 -0.38 10.11 -0.45
N LEU A 80 -1.00 10.20 0.72
CA LEU A 80 -2.14 11.06 0.99
C LEU A 80 -1.71 12.19 1.93
N LYS A 81 -1.76 13.42 1.43
CA LYS A 81 -1.63 14.63 2.25
C LYS A 81 -3.02 15.07 2.68
N MET A 82 -3.20 15.29 3.98
CA MET A 82 -4.49 15.62 4.58
C MET A 82 -4.34 16.75 5.62
N LYS A 83 -5.46 17.37 5.99
CA LYS A 83 -5.47 18.23 7.17
C LYS A 83 -5.18 17.38 8.42
N PRO A 84 -4.42 17.91 9.41
CA PRO A 84 -4.15 17.20 10.65
C PRO A 84 -5.43 16.66 11.29
N LEU A 85 -5.45 15.36 11.60
CA LEU A 85 -6.65 14.73 12.14
C LEU A 85 -7.02 15.30 13.52
N PRO A 86 -8.29 15.65 13.77
CA PRO A 86 -8.72 16.22 15.06
C PRO A 86 -8.72 15.18 16.19
N ARG A 87 -8.79 13.88 15.85
CA ARG A 87 -8.84 12.74 16.78
C ARG A 87 -8.16 11.51 16.16
N GLU A 88 -7.97 10.48 16.97
CA GLU A 88 -7.57 9.16 16.47
C GLU A 88 -8.71 8.53 15.67
N GLU A 89 -8.37 7.88 14.55
CA GLU A 89 -9.33 7.22 13.68
C GLU A 89 -8.86 5.83 13.26
N GLY A 90 -9.82 4.94 13.01
CA GLY A 90 -9.58 3.63 12.40
C GLY A 90 -9.77 3.73 10.89
N TRP A 91 -8.73 3.44 10.14
CA TRP A 91 -8.71 3.47 8.68
C TRP A 91 -8.50 2.06 8.13
N THR A 92 -8.96 1.83 6.91
CA THR A 92 -8.79 0.55 6.21
C THR A 92 -8.02 0.78 4.91
N VAL A 93 -6.93 0.05 4.72
CA VAL A 93 -6.16 0.02 3.47
C VAL A 93 -6.52 -1.26 2.74
N GLN A 94 -6.89 -1.12 1.48
CA GLN A 94 -7.21 -2.22 0.59
C GLN A 94 -6.21 -2.25 -0.57
N LEU A 95 -5.61 -3.40 -0.80
CA LEU A 95 -4.77 -3.68 -1.97
C LEU A 95 -5.55 -4.58 -2.92
N ASN A 96 -5.73 -4.13 -4.16
CA ASN A 96 -6.21 -4.98 -5.23
C ASN A 96 -4.99 -5.53 -5.97
N LEU A 97 -4.80 -6.85 -5.90
CA LEU A 97 -3.62 -7.55 -6.41
C LEU A 97 -3.99 -8.25 -7.71
N PHE A 98 -3.32 -7.91 -8.80
CA PHE A 98 -3.49 -8.59 -10.09
C PHE A 98 -2.19 -9.28 -10.48
N GLN A 99 -2.21 -10.62 -10.53
CA GLN A 99 -1.03 -11.45 -10.81
C GLN A 99 0.16 -11.20 -9.86
N VAL A 100 -0.10 -10.71 -8.65
CA VAL A 100 0.88 -10.54 -7.58
C VAL A 100 0.69 -11.64 -6.55
N SER A 101 1.67 -12.52 -6.40
CA SER A 101 1.63 -13.65 -5.46
C SER A 101 2.36 -13.39 -4.14
N ARG A 102 3.34 -12.47 -4.16
CA ARG A 102 4.18 -12.12 -3.00
C ARG A 102 4.43 -10.62 -3.01
N TYR A 103 4.21 -9.98 -1.87
CA TYR A 103 4.50 -8.57 -1.72
C TYR A 103 4.82 -8.23 -0.26
N ARG A 104 5.36 -7.02 -0.06
CA ARG A 104 5.58 -6.39 1.23
C ARG A 104 4.88 -5.04 1.22
N LEU A 105 3.99 -4.82 2.17
CA LEU A 105 3.35 -3.53 2.40
C LEU A 105 3.99 -2.83 3.61
N THR A 106 4.41 -1.58 3.43
CA THR A 106 4.80 -0.66 4.49
C THR A 106 3.78 0.46 4.56
N ILE A 107 3.33 0.78 5.78
CA ILE A 107 2.39 1.87 6.06
C ILE A 107 3.06 2.83 7.02
N GLU A 108 3.14 4.10 6.64
CA GLU A 108 3.68 5.18 7.47
C GLU A 108 2.63 6.25 7.71
N VAL A 109 2.54 6.70 8.96
CA VAL A 109 1.63 7.76 9.41
C VAL A 109 2.45 8.83 10.14
N SER A 110 2.51 10.03 9.57
CA SER A 110 3.23 11.19 10.14
C SER A 110 2.31 12.35 10.51
#